data_AF-A0A538RV02-F1
#
_entry.id   AF-A0A538RV02-F1
#
_cell.length_a   1.000
_cell.length_b   1.000
_cell.length_c   1.000
_cell.angle_alpha   90.00
_cell.angle_beta   90.00
_cell.angle_gamma   90.00
#
_symmetry.space_group_name_H-M   'P 1'
#
loop_
_entity.id
_entity.type
_entity.pdbx_description
1 polymer ?
#
loop_
_entity_poly.entity_id
_entity_poly.type
_entity_poly.pdbx_seq_one_letter_code
_entity_poly.pdbx_strand_id
1 'polypeptide(L)'
;MAMARGFPVDLYRFFSWCLVLIAVVTLLWPANILLMALAYKVRQGSRPIEMEPSEFWWRCSLAALGLAGFSLVLLGLNYALVSAAGVPMGPVQLTLFLLYLPAAIGFLYWMLALDDLLQGSGVFSLYVLLPLLPILLIGRFGHWWEKLQQAAPWLLATS
;
A
#
# COMPACT_ATOMS: atom_id res chain seq x y z
N MET A 1 16.29 -9.60 34.89
CA MET A 1 16.04 -8.42 34.03
C MET A 1 15.79 -8.92 32.62
N ALA A 2 14.54 -9.32 32.33
CA ALA A 2 14.16 -10.02 31.11
C ALA A 2 12.78 -9.53 30.66
N MET A 3 12.72 -8.38 29.97
CA MET A 3 11.52 -7.87 29.28
C MET A 3 11.92 -6.85 28.18
N ALA A 4 12.83 -7.22 27.27
CA ALA A 4 13.22 -6.34 26.16
C ALA A 4 13.62 -7.08 24.87
N ARG A 5 13.11 -8.31 24.64
CA ARG A 5 13.50 -9.12 23.48
C ARG A 5 12.41 -9.28 22.38
N GLY A 6 11.21 -8.71 22.54
CA GLY A 6 10.10 -8.92 21.59
C GLY A 6 9.74 -7.73 20.68
N PHE A 7 9.86 -6.50 21.16
CA PHE A 7 9.20 -5.35 20.53
C PHE A 7 9.73 -4.87 19.16
N PRO A 8 11.05 -4.81 18.88
CA PRO A 8 11.51 -4.25 17.60
C PRO A 8 11.24 -5.20 16.43
N VAL A 9 11.33 -6.52 16.66
CA VAL A 9 11.13 -7.55 15.62
C VAL A 9 9.68 -7.59 15.15
N ASP A 10 8.72 -7.54 16.09
CA ASP A 10 7.30 -7.54 15.75
C ASP A 10 6.88 -6.25 15.01
N LEU A 11 7.48 -5.12 15.37
CA LEU A 11 7.25 -3.84 14.67
C LEU A 11 7.75 -3.89 13.21
N TYR A 12 8.98 -4.34 12.97
CA TYR A 12 9.52 -4.43 11.62
C TYR A 12 8.74 -5.41 10.75
N ARG A 13 8.35 -6.54 11.33
CA ARG A 13 7.50 -7.52 10.64
C ARG A 13 6.14 -6.94 10.28
N PHE A 14 5.53 -6.13 11.16
CA PHE A 14 4.27 -5.45 10.84
C PHE A 14 4.41 -4.53 9.62
N PHE A 15 5.42 -3.65 9.61
CA PHE A 15 5.61 -2.71 8.48
C PHE A 15 5.99 -3.41 7.17
N SER A 16 6.78 -4.49 7.25
CA SER A 16 7.04 -5.39 6.13
C SER A 16 5.74 -5.88 5.49
N TRP A 17 4.82 -6.40 6.30
CA TRP A 17 3.51 -6.87 5.83
C TRP A 17 2.66 -5.74 5.27
N CYS A 18 2.65 -4.56 5.91
CA CYS A 18 1.94 -3.39 5.38
C CYS A 18 2.43 -3.03 3.98
N LEU A 19 3.74 -2.98 3.75
CA LEU A 19 4.32 -2.70 2.44
C LEU A 19 3.93 -3.76 1.40
N VAL A 20 4.02 -5.04 1.75
CA VAL A 20 3.61 -6.13 0.85
C VAL A 20 2.14 -6.01 0.48
N LEU A 21 1.25 -5.77 1.45
CA LEU A 21 -0.18 -5.65 1.19
C LEU A 21 -0.52 -4.42 0.35
N ILE A 22 0.09 -3.27 0.64
CA ILE A 22 -0.03 -2.06 -0.19
C ILE A 22 0.44 -2.35 -1.61
N ALA A 23 1.60 -2.99 -1.78
CA ALA A 23 2.13 -3.34 -3.09
C ALA A 23 1.19 -4.28 -3.85
N VAL A 24 0.67 -5.33 -3.22
CA VAL A 24 -0.30 -6.24 -3.84
C VAL A 24 -1.54 -5.48 -4.30
N VAL A 25 -2.13 -4.62 -3.46
CA VAL A 25 -3.33 -3.87 -3.84
C VAL A 25 -3.07 -2.92 -5.01
N THR A 26 -1.99 -2.15 -4.93
CA THR A 26 -1.66 -1.10 -5.91
C THR A 26 -1.18 -1.66 -7.24
N LEU A 27 -0.48 -2.80 -7.23
CA LEU A 27 0.02 -3.46 -8.44
C LEU A 27 -1.05 -4.27 -9.18
N LEU A 28 -2.25 -4.45 -8.61
CA LEU A 28 -3.41 -5.02 -9.32
C LEU A 28 -4.01 -4.07 -10.37
N TRP A 29 -3.29 -3.02 -10.77
CA TRP A 29 -3.71 -2.17 -11.87
C TRP A 29 -3.82 -2.98 -13.18
N PRO A 30 -4.88 -2.79 -13.99
CA PRO A 30 -5.95 -1.80 -13.87
C PRO A 30 -7.18 -2.24 -13.06
N ALA A 31 -7.21 -3.46 -12.52
CA ALA A 31 -8.39 -3.98 -11.80
C ALA A 31 -8.75 -3.15 -10.56
N ASN A 32 -7.76 -2.52 -9.92
CA ASN A 32 -7.95 -1.67 -8.75
C ASN A 32 -8.49 -0.25 -9.04
N ILE A 33 -8.75 0.12 -10.30
CA ILE A 33 -9.40 1.42 -10.63
C ILE A 33 -10.81 1.48 -10.03
N LEU A 34 -11.58 0.40 -10.12
CA LEU A 34 -12.90 0.28 -9.51
C LEU A 34 -12.83 0.42 -7.99
N LEU A 35 -11.75 -0.08 -7.39
CA LEU A 35 -11.52 0.02 -5.97
C LEU A 35 -11.19 1.46 -5.54
N MET A 36 -10.43 2.21 -6.36
CA MET A 36 -10.19 3.64 -6.13
C MET A 36 -11.49 4.43 -6.21
N ALA A 37 -12.31 4.17 -7.23
CA ALA A 37 -13.62 4.79 -7.37
C ALA A 37 -14.55 4.47 -6.19
N LEU A 38 -14.53 3.21 -5.72
CA LEU A 38 -15.29 2.77 -4.55
C LEU A 38 -14.80 3.48 -3.27
N ALA A 39 -13.49 3.55 -3.05
CA ALA A 39 -12.90 4.22 -1.89
C ALA A 39 -13.28 5.71 -1.84
N TYR A 40 -13.20 6.40 -2.99
CA TYR A 40 -13.66 7.78 -3.13
C TYR A 40 -15.15 7.91 -2.82
N LYS A 41 -15.99 7.03 -3.38
CA LYS A 41 -17.45 7.10 -3.19
C LYS A 41 -17.85 6.83 -1.75
N VAL A 42 -17.25 5.82 -1.11
CA VAL A 42 -17.49 5.50 0.31
C VAL A 42 -17.10 6.69 1.19
N ARG A 43 -15.97 7.35 0.91
CA ARG A 43 -15.53 8.55 1.63
C ARG A 43 -16.52 9.71 1.48
N GLN A 44 -17.06 9.93 0.29
CA GLN A 44 -18.06 10.99 0.05
C GLN A 44 -19.41 10.72 0.75
N GLY A 45 -19.75 9.44 0.97
CA GLY A 45 -21.03 9.05 1.54
C GLY A 45 -22.20 9.41 0.62
N SER A 46 -23.22 10.06 1.19
CA SER A 46 -24.44 10.45 0.48
C SER A 46 -24.28 11.67 -0.42
N ARG A 47 -23.15 12.39 -0.34
CA ARG A 47 -22.91 13.56 -1.19
C ARG A 47 -22.79 13.14 -2.67
N PRO A 48 -23.27 14.00 -3.60
CA PRO A 48 -23.05 13.79 -5.01
C PRO A 48 -21.56 13.96 -5.36
N ILE A 49 -21.12 13.24 -6.38
CA ILE A 49 -19.77 13.42 -6.92
C ILE A 49 -19.79 14.70 -7.76
N GLU A 50 -19.09 15.73 -7.30
CA GLU A 50 -18.98 17.04 -7.94
C GLU A 50 -17.95 17.02 -9.09
N MET A 51 -17.99 15.99 -9.93
CA MET A 51 -17.12 15.82 -11.09
C MET A 51 -17.92 15.21 -12.24
N GLU A 52 -17.57 15.58 -13.47
CA GLU A 52 -18.11 14.87 -14.62
C GLU A 52 -17.71 13.38 -14.58
N PRO A 53 -18.58 12.44 -15.01
CA PRO A 53 -18.27 11.01 -14.93
C PRO A 53 -16.96 10.62 -15.63
N SER A 54 -16.69 11.21 -16.80
CA SER A 54 -15.45 10.99 -17.57
C SER A 54 -14.22 11.44 -16.79
N GLU A 55 -14.27 12.65 -16.22
CA GLU A 55 -13.20 13.20 -15.40
C GLU A 55 -12.96 12.36 -14.14
N PHE A 56 -14.03 11.94 -13.47
CA PHE A 56 -13.96 11.09 -12.29
C PHE A 56 -13.20 9.77 -12.57
N TRP A 57 -13.58 9.07 -13.63
CA TRP A 57 -12.92 7.81 -14.01
C TRP A 57 -11.47 8.02 -14.44
N TRP A 58 -11.19 9.12 -15.15
CA TRP A 58 -9.83 9.48 -15.54
C TRP A 58 -8.94 9.73 -14.32
N ARG A 59 -9.41 10.53 -13.36
CA ARG A 59 -8.70 10.82 -12.11
C ARG A 59 -8.46 9.56 -11.28
N CYS A 60 -9.47 8.68 -11.16
CA CYS A 60 -9.32 7.40 -10.47
C CYS A 60 -8.30 6.48 -11.16
N SER A 61 -8.28 6.47 -12.49
CA SER A 61 -7.36 5.65 -13.28
C SER A 61 -5.91 6.10 -13.09
N LEU A 62 -5.66 7.41 -13.16
CA LEU A 62 -4.34 7.99 -12.94
C LEU A 62 -3.90 7.90 -11.47
N ALA A 63 -4.82 8.05 -10.52
CA ALA A 63 -4.54 7.83 -9.10
C ALA A 63 -4.09 6.39 -8.85
N ALA A 64 -4.83 5.40 -9.36
CA ALA A 64 -4.47 4.00 -9.22
C ALA A 64 -3.12 3.68 -9.92
N LEU A 65 -2.91 4.20 -11.12
CA LEU A 65 -1.64 4.02 -11.86
C LEU A 65 -0.45 4.66 -11.13
N GLY A 66 -0.62 5.88 -10.61
CA GLY A 66 0.43 6.59 -9.87
C GLY A 66 0.82 5.85 -8.60
N LEU A 67 -0.15 5.32 -7.85
CA LEU A 67 0.14 4.48 -6.68
C LEU A 67 0.82 3.16 -7.05
N ALA A 68 0.44 2.53 -8.17
CA ALA A 68 1.14 1.37 -8.70
C ALA A 68 2.61 1.70 -9.02
N GLY A 69 2.85 2.85 -9.67
CA GLY A 69 4.19 3.36 -9.94
C GLY A 69 5.01 3.61 -8.67
N PHE A 70 4.42 4.23 -7.65
CA PHE A 70 5.08 4.41 -6.35
C PHE A 70 5.44 3.09 -5.70
N SER A 71 4.56 2.10 -5.79
CA SER A 71 4.83 0.76 -5.25
C SER A 71 5.94 0.04 -6.01
N LEU A 72 6.02 0.16 -7.33
CA LEU A 72 7.15 -0.38 -8.11
C LEU A 72 8.47 0.27 -7.69
N VAL A 73 8.51 1.59 -7.54
CA VAL A 73 9.70 2.31 -7.06
C VAL A 73 10.07 1.84 -5.66
N LEU A 74 9.11 1.72 -4.76
CA LEU A 74 9.33 1.24 -3.40
C LEU A 74 9.90 -0.18 -3.37
N LEU A 75 9.34 -1.09 -4.17
CA LEU A 75 9.82 -2.46 -4.28
C LEU A 75 11.25 -2.51 -4.84
N GLY A 76 11.55 -1.71 -5.87
CA GLY A 76 12.88 -1.58 -6.44
C GLY A 76 13.90 -1.06 -5.43
N LEU A 77 13.54 -0.03 -4.65
CA LEU A 77 14.38 0.50 -3.58
C LEU A 77 14.59 -0.51 -2.45
N ASN A 78 13.54 -1.22 -2.02
CA ASN A 78 13.66 -2.26 -1.00
C ASN A 78 14.61 -3.38 -1.46
N TYR A 79 14.45 -3.85 -2.69
CA TYR A 79 15.34 -4.85 -3.28
C TYR A 79 16.78 -4.35 -3.35
N ALA A 80 17.01 -3.14 -3.87
CA ALA A 80 18.36 -2.57 -3.99
C ALA A 80 19.05 -2.43 -2.63
N LEU A 81 18.34 -1.94 -1.61
CA LEU A 81 18.93 -1.72 -0.29
C LEU A 81 19.14 -3.03 0.47
N VAL A 82 18.17 -3.93 0.45
CA VAL A 82 18.22 -5.18 1.25
C VAL A 82 19.06 -6.24 0.54
N SER A 83 18.75 -6.54 -0.72
CA SER A 83 19.41 -7.64 -1.45
C SER A 83 20.74 -7.24 -2.07
N ALA A 84 20.85 -6.04 -2.64
CA ALA A 84 22.08 -5.64 -3.34
C ALA A 84 23.10 -4.95 -2.41
N ALA A 85 22.65 -4.09 -1.48
CA ALA A 85 23.53 -3.37 -0.57
C ALA A 85 23.67 -4.02 0.82
N GLY A 86 22.89 -5.07 1.13
CA GLY A 86 22.98 -5.81 2.39
C GLY A 86 22.54 -5.01 3.63
N VAL A 87 21.73 -3.96 3.45
CA VAL A 87 21.24 -3.12 4.55
C VAL A 87 20.17 -3.89 5.35
N PRO A 88 20.11 -3.74 6.69
CA PRO A 88 19.10 -4.40 7.52
C PRO A 88 17.67 -4.12 7.04
N MET A 89 16.93 -5.19 6.75
CA MET A 89 15.60 -5.16 6.14
C MET A 89 14.56 -4.38 6.97
N GLY A 90 14.50 -4.62 8.28
CA GLY A 90 13.49 -4.00 9.15
C GLY A 90 13.52 -2.47 9.12
N PRO A 91 14.66 -1.83 9.43
CA PRO A 91 14.82 -0.38 9.33
C PRO A 91 14.55 0.18 7.92
N VAL A 92 14.99 -0.52 6.86
CA VAL A 92 14.73 -0.10 5.47
C VAL A 92 13.24 -0.06 5.20
N GLN A 93 12.51 -1.13 5.51
CA GLN A 93 11.08 -1.23 5.27
C GLN A 93 10.27 -0.24 6.09
N LEU A 94 10.64 -0.02 7.36
CA LEU A 94 10.04 1.05 8.16
C LEU A 94 10.23 2.43 7.49
N THR A 95 11.46 2.72 7.06
CA THR A 95 11.78 4.00 6.41
C THR A 95 11.00 4.18 5.10
N LEU A 96 10.98 3.15 4.26
CA LEU A 96 10.24 3.15 3.01
C LEU A 96 8.73 3.33 3.24
N PHE A 97 8.17 2.68 4.26
CA PHE A 97 6.77 2.86 4.64
C PHE A 97 6.48 4.31 5.07
N LEU A 98 7.31 4.87 5.95
CA LEU A 98 7.17 6.25 6.44
C LEU A 98 7.32 7.30 5.33
N LEU A 99 8.09 7.00 4.28
CA LEU A 99 8.19 7.86 3.09
C LEU A 99 7.00 7.67 2.14
N TYR A 100 6.59 6.42 1.92
CA TYR A 100 5.50 6.09 1.00
C TYR A 100 4.18 6.68 1.43
N LEU A 101 3.82 6.55 2.71
CA LEU A 101 2.53 6.96 3.23
C LEU A 101 2.19 8.44 2.95
N PRO A 102 3.02 9.43 3.34
CA PRO A 102 2.76 10.83 3.03
C PRO A 102 2.82 11.13 1.53
N ALA A 103 3.72 10.48 0.77
CA ALA A 103 3.81 10.67 -0.67
C ALA A 103 2.53 10.20 -1.39
N ALA A 104 2.03 9.00 -1.05
CA ALA A 104 0.81 8.45 -1.58
C ALA A 104 -0.42 9.29 -1.22
N ILE A 105 -0.54 9.71 0.05
CA ILE A 105 -1.65 10.57 0.52
C ILE A 105 -1.63 11.92 -0.18
N GLY A 106 -0.45 12.58 -0.24
CA GLY A 106 -0.31 13.87 -0.92
C GLY A 106 -0.60 13.78 -2.41
N PHE A 107 -0.17 12.70 -3.06
CA PHE A 107 -0.50 12.43 -4.45
C PHE A 107 -2.00 12.24 -4.66
N LEU A 108 -2.68 11.45 -3.82
CA LEU A 108 -4.13 11.26 -3.92
C LEU A 108 -4.92 12.55 -3.65
N TYR A 109 -4.50 13.33 -2.66
CA TYR A 109 -5.05 14.65 -2.38
C TYR A 109 -5.03 15.53 -3.63
N TRP A 110 -3.88 15.60 -4.32
CA TRP A 110 -3.73 16.38 -5.54
C TRP A 110 -4.51 15.78 -6.72
N MET A 111 -4.37 14.47 -6.96
CA MET A 111 -4.94 13.79 -8.13
C MET A 111 -6.47 13.77 -8.11
N LEU A 112 -7.07 13.57 -6.93
CA LEU A 112 -8.51 13.51 -6.74
C LEU A 112 -9.11 14.84 -6.30
N ALA A 113 -8.32 15.93 -6.31
CA ALA A 113 -8.76 17.28 -5.92
C ALA A 113 -9.56 17.30 -4.60
N LEU A 114 -9.02 16.65 -3.57
CA LEU A 114 -9.68 16.54 -2.27
C LEU A 114 -9.53 17.84 -1.48
N ASP A 115 -10.48 18.14 -0.58
CA ASP A 115 -10.45 19.43 0.15
C ASP A 115 -9.31 19.51 1.17
N ASP A 116 -8.89 18.36 1.71
CA ASP A 116 -7.87 18.29 2.75
C ASP A 116 -7.13 16.93 2.77
N LEU A 117 -5.99 16.89 3.47
CA LEU A 117 -5.15 15.69 3.58
C LEU A 117 -5.81 14.56 4.40
N LEU A 118 -6.76 14.86 5.28
CA LEU A 118 -7.50 13.82 6.01
C LEU A 118 -8.40 13.05 5.03
N GLN A 119 -9.01 13.72 4.05
CA GLN A 119 -9.72 13.03 2.98
C GLN A 119 -8.78 12.12 2.17
N GLY A 120 -7.58 12.62 1.83
CA GLY A 120 -6.54 11.83 1.15
C GLY A 120 -6.19 10.57 1.93
N SER A 121 -5.99 10.71 3.25
CA SER A 121 -5.73 9.57 4.13
C SER A 121 -6.90 8.59 4.21
N GLY A 122 -8.13 9.09 4.22
CA GLY A 122 -9.35 8.27 4.25
C GLY A 122 -9.53 7.47 2.97
N VAL A 123 -9.36 8.11 1.81
CA VAL A 123 -9.41 7.44 0.50
C VAL A 123 -8.29 6.40 0.39
N PHE A 124 -7.06 6.75 0.75
CA PHE A 124 -5.94 5.80 0.75
C PHE A 124 -6.21 4.59 1.64
N SER A 125 -6.68 4.83 2.87
CA SER A 125 -6.98 3.78 3.83
C SER A 125 -8.08 2.86 3.32
N LEU A 126 -9.19 3.41 2.80
CA LEU A 126 -10.26 2.59 2.21
C LEU A 126 -9.76 1.80 1.00
N TYR A 127 -8.98 2.44 0.12
CA TYR A 127 -8.42 1.81 -1.06
C TYR A 127 -7.53 0.60 -0.72
N VAL A 128 -6.72 0.68 0.34
CA VAL A 128 -5.85 -0.43 0.77
C VAL A 128 -6.60 -1.45 1.65
N LEU A 129 -7.48 -0.99 2.54
CA LEU A 129 -8.11 -1.84 3.55
C LEU A 129 -9.32 -2.62 3.04
N LEU A 130 -10.11 -2.06 2.12
CA LEU A 130 -11.27 -2.75 1.52
C LEU A 130 -10.91 -4.11 0.90
N PRO A 131 -9.85 -4.25 0.09
CA PRO A 131 -9.48 -5.54 -0.50
C PRO A 131 -8.62 -6.41 0.43
N LEU A 132 -8.27 -5.93 1.62
CA LEU A 132 -7.28 -6.60 2.48
C LEU A 132 -7.78 -7.98 2.94
N LEU A 133 -9.04 -8.06 3.36
CA LEU A 133 -9.67 -9.32 3.76
C LEU A 133 -9.65 -10.38 2.64
N PRO A 134 -10.17 -10.11 1.43
CA PRO A 134 -10.11 -11.09 0.36
C PRO A 134 -8.68 -11.44 -0.03
N ILE A 135 -7.75 -10.47 -0.10
CA ILE A 135 -6.34 -10.74 -0.40
C ILE A 135 -5.70 -11.68 0.64
N LEU A 136 -5.90 -11.41 1.94
CA LEU A 136 -5.35 -12.22 3.01
C LEU A 136 -5.91 -13.64 2.99
N LEU A 137 -7.21 -13.80 2.78
CA LEU A 137 -7.86 -15.11 2.68
C LEU A 137 -7.37 -15.89 1.46
N ILE A 138 -7.36 -15.26 0.28
CA ILE A 138 -6.88 -15.89 -0.96
C ILE A 138 -5.42 -16.31 -0.81
N GLY A 139 -4.57 -15.44 -0.28
CA GLY A 139 -3.16 -15.75 -0.10
C GLY A 139 -2.92 -16.87 0.92
N ARG A 140 -3.74 -16.96 1.98
CA ARG A 140 -3.68 -18.04 2.97
C ARG A 140 -4.11 -19.38 2.37
N PHE A 141 -5.29 -19.43 1.74
CA PHE A 141 -5.83 -20.68 1.17
C PHE A 141 -5.10 -21.13 -0.10
N GLY A 142 -4.54 -20.21 -0.87
CA GLY A 142 -3.74 -20.49 -2.06
C GLY A 142 -2.26 -20.77 -1.79
N HIS A 143 -1.81 -20.64 -0.54
CA HIS A 143 -0.42 -20.72 -0.10
C HIS A 143 0.51 -19.75 -0.85
N TRP A 144 0.00 -18.55 -1.18
CA TRP A 144 0.76 -17.54 -1.92
C TRP A 144 1.77 -16.82 -1.02
N TRP A 145 1.48 -16.73 0.28
CA TRP A 145 2.37 -16.09 1.24
C TRP A 145 3.64 -16.90 1.46
N GLU A 146 3.55 -18.22 1.57
CA GLU A 146 4.73 -19.09 1.66
C GLU A 146 5.55 -19.04 0.37
N LYS A 147 4.89 -19.07 -0.79
CA LYS A 147 5.56 -18.96 -2.10
C LYS A 147 6.26 -17.61 -2.26
N LEU A 148 5.62 -16.52 -1.84
CA LEU A 148 6.20 -15.18 -1.87
C LEU A 148 7.43 -15.10 -0.97
N GLN A 149 7.34 -15.64 0.24
CA GLN A 149 8.45 -15.68 1.19
C GLN A 149 9.65 -16.48 0.65
N GLN A 150 9.39 -17.57 -0.07
CA GLN A 150 10.43 -18.38 -0.72
C GLN A 150 11.05 -17.68 -1.93
N ALA A 151 10.23 -17.06 -2.79
CA ALA A 151 10.68 -16.42 -4.02
C ALA A 151 11.34 -15.05 -3.78
N ALA A 152 10.90 -14.32 -2.76
CA ALA A 152 11.32 -12.96 -2.45
C ALA A 152 11.52 -12.78 -0.93
N PRO A 153 12.54 -13.44 -0.34
CA PRO A 153 12.81 -13.36 1.10
C PRO A 153 13.16 -11.95 1.58
N TRP A 154 13.54 -11.06 0.67
CA TRP A 154 13.85 -9.64 0.92
C TRP A 154 12.59 -8.76 1.14
N LEU A 155 11.38 -9.30 0.90
CA LEU A 155 10.12 -8.60 1.15
C LEU A 155 9.59 -8.79 2.57
N LEU A 156 9.78 -9.99 3.13
CA LEU A 156 9.15 -10.38 4.38
C LEU A 156 10.23 -10.54 5.45
N ALA A 157 10.19 -9.66 6.46
CA ALA A 157 11.06 -9.80 7.62
C ALA A 157 10.74 -11.08 8.40
N THR A 158 11.72 -11.98 8.50
CA THR A 158 11.56 -13.33 9.07
C THR A 158 12.02 -13.48 10.51
N SER A 159 12.78 -12.53 11.04
CA SER A 159 13.28 -12.51 12.42
C SER A 159 14.07 -11.24 12.70
#